data_AF-A0A925NZL0-F1
#
_entry.id   AF-A0A925NZL0-F1
#
_cell.length_a   1.000
_cell.length_b   1.000
_cell.length_c   1.000
_cell.angle_alpha   90.00
_cell.angle_beta   90.00
_cell.angle_gamma   90.00
#
_symmetry.space_group_name_H-M   'P 1'
#
loop_
_entity.id
_entity.type
_entity.pdbx_description
1 polymer ?
#
loop_
_entity_poly.entity_id
_entity_poly.type
_entity_poly.pdbx_seq_one_letter_code
_entity_poly.pdbx_strand_id
1 'polypeptide(L)'
;MNNSDYDPDARDRFYELYTHYSDLQIKAILKNHKDYQEAAVTAAIKIAIERELIHSDQDLMAPEYQTKHSGTMTAFPEISDAYQYQRVIKSIFRVLFLVSFIPIIFGIMKYAEGQLNMTYMGVGIGLIWLALTFSLFKTRKLVIILIQMLLLVPMSLILGYRLFSQKIFPATDMLVLVILTLLIIYFLLYLRKLILTKPEQESDQ
;
A
#
# COMPACT_ATOMS: atom_id res chain seq x y z
N MET A 1 -7.73 27.76 17.17
CA MET A 1 -6.59 27.50 18.08
C MET A 1 -7.14 26.68 19.22
N ASN A 2 -6.94 25.36 19.16
CA ASN A 2 -7.49 24.42 20.14
C ASN A 2 -6.35 24.09 21.11
N ASN A 3 -6.55 24.37 22.40
CA ASN A 3 -5.67 23.93 23.49
C ASN A 3 -5.85 22.41 23.69
N SER A 4 -5.40 21.60 22.73
CA SER A 4 -5.37 20.15 22.87
C SER A 4 -4.02 19.72 23.44
N ASP A 5 -4.08 19.27 24.70
CA ASP A 5 -3.16 18.32 25.32
C ASP A 5 -1.76 18.83 25.69
N TYR A 6 -1.71 19.79 26.62
CA TYR A 6 -0.62 19.84 27.59
C TYR A 6 -0.85 18.72 28.62
N ASP A 7 -0.67 17.45 28.19
CA ASP A 7 -0.65 16.30 29.08
C ASP A 7 0.79 16.12 29.60
N PRO A 8 1.13 16.61 30.81
CA PRO A 8 2.47 16.47 31.37
C PRO A 8 2.89 14.99 31.48
N ASP A 9 1.93 14.09 31.67
CA ASP A 9 2.20 12.65 31.79
C ASP A 9 2.63 12.03 30.46
N ALA A 10 2.18 12.59 29.32
CA ALA A 10 2.63 12.13 28.00
C ALA A 10 4.11 12.45 27.77
N ARG A 11 4.55 13.67 28.09
CA ARG A 11 5.93 14.10 27.91
C ARG A 11 6.89 13.27 28.77
N ASP A 12 6.54 13.03 30.03
CA ASP A 12 7.41 12.31 30.96
C ASP A 12 7.53 10.83 30.57
N ARG A 13 6.45 10.20 30.07
CA ARG A 13 6.52 8.86 29.47
C ARG A 13 7.43 8.78 28.24
N PHE A 14 7.38 9.75 27.34
CA PHE A 14 8.28 9.79 26.19
C PHE A 14 9.73 10.02 26.60
N TYR A 15 9.97 10.85 27.63
CA TYR A 15 11.30 11.08 28.17
C TYR A 15 11.90 9.80 28.76
N GLU A 16 11.15 9.07 29.58
CA GLU A 16 11.59 7.76 30.11
C GLU A 16 11.91 6.77 28.98
N LEU A 17 11.04 6.69 27.97
CA LEU A 17 11.24 5.80 26.83
C LEU A 17 12.52 6.16 26.05
N TYR A 18 12.71 7.44 25.74
CA TYR A 18 13.82 7.93 24.92
C TYR A 18 15.15 7.97 25.67
N THR A 19 15.14 7.93 27.00
CA THR A 19 16.36 7.80 27.80
C THR A 19 17.14 6.52 27.44
N HIS A 20 16.45 5.46 27.00
CA HIS A 20 17.07 4.22 26.57
C HIS A 20 17.44 4.17 25.08
N TYR A 21 17.12 5.21 24.31
CA TYR A 21 17.41 5.25 22.88
C TYR A 21 18.86 5.63 22.61
N SER A 22 19.40 5.14 21.49
CA SER A 22 20.73 5.53 21.01
C SER A 22 20.71 6.92 20.36
N ASP A 23 21.86 7.57 20.26
CA ASP A 23 21.95 8.91 19.69
C ASP A 23 21.51 8.96 18.23
N LEU A 24 21.71 7.86 17.48
CA LEU A 24 21.20 7.72 16.11
C LEU A 24 19.67 7.72 16.08
N GLN A 25 19.02 7.05 17.05
CA GLN A 25 17.56 7.01 17.15
C GLN A 25 17.00 8.38 17.54
N ILE A 26 17.64 9.09 18.48
CA ILE A 26 17.25 10.46 18.84
C ILE A 26 17.39 11.40 17.65
N LYS A 27 18.51 11.35 16.93
CA LYS A 27 18.70 12.15 15.69
C LYS A 27 17.65 11.83 14.62
N ALA A 28 17.24 10.57 14.48
CA ALA A 28 16.19 10.18 13.55
C ALA A 28 14.81 10.77 13.92
N ILE A 29 14.49 10.85 15.21
CA ILE A 29 13.26 11.50 15.69
C ILE A 29 13.32 13.01 15.42
N LEU A 30 14.43 13.66 15.77
CA LEU A 30 14.63 15.11 15.53
C LEU A 30 14.54 15.46 14.04
N LYS A 31 15.09 14.62 13.17
CA LYS A 31 15.04 14.83 11.72
C LYS A 31 13.61 14.78 11.18
N ASN A 32 12.76 13.92 11.74
CA ASN A 32 11.36 13.75 11.33
C ASN A 32 10.38 14.45 12.28
N HIS A 33 10.80 15.46 13.04
CA HIS A 33 10.01 16.07 14.13
C HIS A 33 8.59 16.51 13.74
N LYS A 34 8.35 16.81 12.46
CA LYS A 34 7.01 17.19 11.94
C LYS A 34 6.00 16.03 11.92
N ASP A 35 6.47 14.79 11.93
CA ASP A 35 5.63 13.57 11.88
C ASP A 35 5.31 13.03 13.29
N TYR A 36 5.86 13.64 14.34
CA TYR A 36 5.70 13.20 15.73
C TYR A 36 4.77 14.13 16.52
N GLN A 37 4.23 13.59 17.61
CA GLN A 37 3.47 14.39 18.59
C GLN A 37 4.39 15.40 19.27
N GLU A 38 3.87 16.60 19.57
CA GLU A 38 4.65 17.68 20.19
C GLU A 38 5.35 17.24 21.48
N ALA A 39 4.65 16.51 22.36
CA ALA A 39 5.23 15.97 23.60
C ALA A 39 6.44 15.03 23.36
N ALA A 40 6.41 14.24 22.29
CA ALA A 40 7.52 13.37 21.91
C ALA A 40 8.70 14.18 21.37
N VAL A 41 8.43 15.19 20.53
CA VAL A 41 9.46 16.08 20.00
C VAL A 41 10.16 16.84 21.14
N THR A 42 9.41 17.41 22.09
CA THR A 42 9.97 18.11 23.24
C THR A 42 10.83 17.19 24.11
N ALA A 43 10.40 15.95 24.35
CA ALA A 43 11.19 14.97 25.09
C ALA A 43 12.50 14.62 24.36
N ALA A 44 12.45 14.43 23.04
CA ALA A 44 13.62 14.15 22.22
C ALA A 44 14.60 15.33 22.18
N ILE A 45 14.11 16.57 22.08
CA ILE A 45 14.92 17.80 22.14
C ILE A 45 15.65 17.88 23.48
N LYS A 46 14.94 17.68 24.59
CA LYS A 46 15.52 17.74 25.93
C LYS A 46 16.67 16.74 26.08
N ILE A 47 16.47 15.49 25.68
CA ILE A 47 17.51 14.45 25.72
C ILE A 47 18.67 14.78 24.78
N ALA A 48 18.38 15.33 23.60
CA ALA A 48 19.41 15.70 22.65
C ALA A 48 20.28 16.87 23.14
N ILE A 49 19.71 17.82 23.88
CA ILE A 49 20.47 18.88 24.56
C ILE A 49 21.29 18.29 25.72
N GLU A 50 20.69 17.43 26.56
CA GLU A 50 21.38 16.76 27.68
C GLU A 50 22.57 15.91 27.22
N ARG A 51 22.51 15.37 26.00
CA ARG A 51 23.56 14.57 25.37
C ARG A 51 24.44 15.34 24.39
N GLU A 52 24.30 16.67 24.33
CA GLU A 52 25.10 17.55 23.45
C GLU A 52 24.99 17.18 21.95
N LEU A 53 23.89 16.56 21.53
CA LEU A 53 23.59 16.25 20.12
C LEU A 53 23.13 17.48 19.34
N ILE A 54 22.46 18.42 20.04
CA ILE A 54 22.08 19.75 19.58
C ILE A 54 22.30 20.74 20.75
N HIS A 55 22.54 22.01 20.46
CA HIS A 55 22.77 23.04 21.47
C HIS A 55 21.47 23.76 21.84
N SER A 56 20.53 23.85 20.91
CA SER A 56 19.28 24.56 21.09
C SER A 56 18.18 24.02 20.18
N ASP A 57 16.92 24.30 20.53
CA ASP A 57 15.77 24.03 19.68
C ASP A 57 15.88 24.71 18.30
N GLN A 58 16.65 25.80 18.19
CA GLN A 58 16.87 26.49 16.92
C GLN A 58 17.73 25.67 15.95
N ASP A 59 18.53 24.73 16.46
CA ASP A 59 19.38 23.86 15.64
C ASP A 59 18.53 22.93 14.75
N LEU A 60 17.27 22.66 15.13
CA LEU A 60 16.30 21.91 14.31
C LEU A 60 15.95 22.61 12.99
N MET A 61 16.24 23.91 12.87
CA MET A 61 16.07 24.66 11.62
C MET A 61 17.22 24.41 10.63
N ALA A 62 18.31 23.76 11.06
CA ALA A 62 19.43 23.45 10.20
C ALA A 62 19.02 22.48 9.07
N PRO A 63 19.65 22.56 7.88
CA PRO A 63 19.28 21.73 6.72
C PRO A 63 19.34 20.23 6.95
N GLU A 64 20.11 19.77 7.95
CA GLU A 64 20.27 18.37 8.33
C GLU A 64 19.07 17.79 9.10
N TYR A 65 18.34 18.63 9.84
CA TYR A 65 17.13 18.28 10.60
C TYR A 65 15.84 18.65 9.87
N GLN A 66 15.94 19.43 8.80
CA GLN A 66 14.83 19.59 7.87
C GLN A 66 14.77 18.36 6.96
N THR A 67 13.94 17.37 7.32
CA THR A 67 13.52 16.39 6.31
C THR A 67 12.99 17.15 5.11
N LYS A 68 13.65 16.96 3.96
CA LYS A 68 13.01 17.14 2.66
C LYS A 68 11.85 16.16 2.64
N HIS A 69 10.69 16.57 3.16
CA HIS A 69 9.47 15.89 2.77
C HIS A 69 9.47 15.95 1.25
N SER A 70 9.58 14.77 0.62
CA SER A 70 9.22 14.59 -0.77
C SER A 70 7.73 14.84 -0.86
N GLY A 71 7.34 16.12 -0.82
CA GLY A 71 5.99 16.63 -1.00
C GLY A 71 5.51 16.45 -2.44
N THR A 72 6.00 15.43 -3.14
CA THR A 72 5.39 14.96 -4.36
C THR A 72 4.17 14.17 -3.92
N MET A 73 2.98 14.74 -4.14
CA MET A 73 1.74 13.95 -4.18
C MET A 73 1.94 12.82 -5.18
N THR A 74 2.41 11.68 -4.69
CA THR A 74 2.57 10.49 -5.49
C THR A 74 1.36 9.63 -5.19
N ALA A 75 0.68 9.17 -6.24
CA ALA A 75 -0.42 8.22 -6.11
C ALA A 75 0.00 6.90 -5.44
N PHE A 76 1.30 6.71 -5.19
CA PHE A 76 1.89 5.49 -4.66
C PHE A 76 2.76 5.83 -3.46
N PRO A 77 2.42 5.38 -2.25
CA PRO A 77 3.22 5.64 -1.07
C PRO A 77 4.62 5.03 -1.25
N GLU A 78 5.62 5.82 -0.90
CA GLU A 78 7.01 5.40 -0.87
C GLU A 78 7.23 4.58 0.41
N ILE A 79 7.81 3.39 0.26
CA ILE A 79 8.07 2.49 1.37
C ILE A 79 9.58 2.41 1.54
N SER A 80 10.08 3.00 2.62
CA SER A 80 11.50 2.93 3.02
C SER A 80 11.80 1.68 3.87
N ASP A 81 10.81 1.18 4.61
CA ASP A 81 10.98 0.04 5.52
C ASP A 81 10.70 -1.32 4.84
N ALA A 82 11.67 -2.24 4.94
CA ALA A 82 11.58 -3.60 4.40
C ALA A 82 10.42 -4.41 5.01
N TYR A 83 10.08 -4.19 6.28
CA TYR A 83 8.96 -4.87 6.93
C TYR A 83 7.62 -4.40 6.34
N GLN A 84 7.42 -3.10 6.22
CA GLN A 84 6.25 -2.52 5.54
C GLN A 84 6.16 -2.96 4.08
N TYR A 85 7.28 -3.04 3.37
CA TYR A 85 7.33 -3.48 1.97
C TYR A 85 6.76 -4.89 1.80
N GLN A 86 7.21 -5.84 2.64
CA GLN A 86 6.69 -7.20 2.58
C GLN A 86 5.21 -7.29 2.97
N ARG A 87 4.77 -6.50 3.96
CA ARG A 87 3.39 -6.47 4.41
C ARG A 87 2.46 -5.98 3.30
N VAL A 88 2.82 -4.89 2.62
CA VAL A 88 2.05 -4.32 1.52
C VAL A 88 1.98 -5.28 0.34
N ILE A 89 3.10 -5.85 -0.09
CA ILE A 89 3.13 -6.84 -1.17
C ILE A 89 2.21 -8.03 -0.86
N LYS A 90 2.32 -8.62 0.34
CA LYS A 90 1.46 -9.74 0.75
C LYS A 90 -0.01 -9.36 0.75
N SER A 91 -0.35 -8.13 1.16
CA SER A 91 -1.73 -7.62 1.13
C SER A 91 -2.26 -7.52 -0.30
N ILE A 92 -1.49 -6.94 -1.22
CA ILE A 92 -1.88 -6.82 -2.64
C ILE A 92 -2.14 -8.20 -3.24
N PHE A 93 -1.24 -9.16 -3.00
CA PHE A 93 -1.42 -10.53 -3.51
C PHE A 93 -2.67 -11.21 -2.96
N ARG A 94 -3.03 -11.02 -1.68
CA ARG A 94 -4.29 -11.56 -1.13
C ARG A 94 -5.50 -11.04 -1.89
N VAL A 95 -5.52 -9.75 -2.21
CA VAL A 95 -6.63 -9.16 -2.99
C VAL A 95 -6.64 -9.72 -4.41
N LEU A 96 -5.49 -9.83 -5.09
CA LEU A 96 -5.42 -10.41 -6.44
C LEU A 96 -5.87 -11.88 -6.47
N PHE A 97 -5.55 -12.66 -5.44
CA PHE A 97 -6.07 -14.01 -5.28
C PHE A 97 -7.57 -14.00 -5.04
N LEU A 98 -8.10 -13.13 -4.17
CA LEU A 98 -9.54 -13.02 -3.94
C LEU A 98 -10.32 -12.72 -5.22
N VAL A 99 -9.81 -11.78 -6.02
CA VAL A 99 -10.39 -11.40 -7.32
C VAL A 99 -10.46 -12.57 -8.28
N SER A 100 -9.51 -13.52 -8.23
CA SER A 100 -9.52 -14.71 -9.08
C SER A 100 -10.71 -15.64 -8.83
N PHE A 101 -11.28 -15.63 -7.63
CA PHE A 101 -12.41 -16.48 -7.28
C PHE A 101 -13.74 -15.95 -7.81
N ILE A 102 -13.87 -14.63 -8.02
CA ILE A 102 -15.10 -14.01 -8.53
C ILE A 102 -15.58 -14.67 -9.84
N PRO A 103 -14.78 -14.75 -10.91
CA PRO A 103 -15.21 -15.40 -12.16
C PRO A 103 -15.39 -16.92 -12.02
N ILE A 104 -14.70 -17.58 -11.08
CA ILE A 104 -14.88 -19.02 -10.81
C ILE A 104 -16.26 -19.25 -10.20
N ILE A 105 -16.60 -18.53 -9.13
CA ILE A 105 -17.90 -18.61 -8.45
C ILE A 105 -19.02 -18.29 -9.45
N PHE A 106 -18.85 -17.22 -10.23
CA PHE A 106 -19.82 -16.86 -11.27
C PHE A 106 -19.98 -17.96 -12.34
N GLY A 107 -18.88 -18.56 -12.80
CA GLY A 107 -18.91 -19.68 -13.74
C GLY A 107 -19.65 -20.89 -13.18
N ILE A 108 -19.42 -21.23 -11.91
CA ILE A 108 -20.12 -22.31 -11.20
C ILE A 108 -21.62 -22.01 -11.06
N MET A 109 -22.00 -20.77 -10.77
CA MET A 109 -23.42 -20.39 -10.73
C MET A 109 -24.09 -20.58 -12.10
N LYS A 110 -23.40 -20.20 -13.19
CA LYS A 110 -23.93 -20.38 -14.56
C LYS A 110 -24.00 -21.83 -15.01
N TYR A 111 -23.21 -22.71 -14.41
CA TYR A 111 -23.34 -24.15 -14.60
C TYR A 111 -24.70 -24.67 -14.10
N ALA A 112 -25.14 -24.20 -12.93
CA ALA A 112 -26.44 -24.57 -12.37
C ALA A 112 -27.62 -24.08 -13.23
N GLU A 113 -27.43 -23.01 -14.00
CA GLU A 113 -28.40 -22.50 -14.98
C GLU A 113 -28.35 -23.24 -16.34
N GLY A 114 -27.51 -24.27 -16.49
CA GLY A 114 -27.32 -25.00 -17.74
C GLY A 114 -26.48 -24.28 -18.80
N GLN A 115 -25.86 -23.14 -18.46
CA GLN A 115 -25.06 -22.34 -19.41
C GLN A 115 -23.60 -22.80 -19.42
N LEU A 116 -23.34 -23.92 -20.08
CA LEU A 116 -22.00 -24.53 -20.15
C LEU A 116 -20.94 -23.58 -20.76
N ASN A 117 -21.29 -22.84 -21.81
CA ASN A 117 -20.36 -21.89 -22.45
C ASN A 117 -19.82 -20.84 -21.46
N MET A 118 -20.69 -20.33 -20.58
CA MET A 118 -20.30 -19.33 -19.58
C MET A 118 -19.56 -19.95 -18.40
N THR A 119 -19.85 -21.22 -18.11
CA THR A 119 -19.13 -21.99 -17.11
C THR A 119 -17.66 -22.12 -17.48
N TYR A 120 -17.38 -22.63 -18.69
CA TYR A 120 -16.00 -22.80 -19.16
C TYR A 120 -15.25 -21.49 -19.25
N MET A 121 -15.92 -20.42 -19.70
CA MET A 121 -15.31 -19.10 -19.81
C MET A 121 -15.00 -18.51 -18.42
N GLY A 122 -15.94 -18.54 -17.49
CA GLY A 122 -15.76 -18.00 -16.13
C GLY A 122 -14.71 -18.77 -15.33
N VAL A 123 -14.85 -20.09 -15.26
CA VAL A 123 -13.89 -20.95 -14.54
C VAL A 123 -12.51 -20.90 -15.19
N GLY A 124 -12.43 -20.98 -16.53
CA GLY A 124 -11.18 -20.93 -17.26
C GLY A 124 -10.43 -19.62 -17.03
N ILE A 125 -11.10 -18.47 -17.19
CA ILE A 125 -10.49 -17.15 -16.95
C ILE A 125 -10.04 -17.01 -15.49
N GLY A 126 -10.86 -17.46 -14.54
CA GLY A 126 -10.52 -17.42 -13.12
C GLY A 126 -9.29 -18.25 -12.78
N LEU A 127 -9.18 -19.47 -13.32
CA LEU A 127 -8.01 -20.33 -13.15
C LEU A 127 -6.76 -19.75 -13.82
N ILE A 128 -6.89 -19.18 -15.02
CA ILE A 128 -5.78 -18.48 -15.69
C ILE A 128 -5.31 -17.31 -14.83
N TRP A 129 -6.23 -16.49 -14.30
CA TRP A 129 -5.90 -15.37 -13.44
C TRP A 129 -5.21 -15.80 -12.14
N LEU A 130 -5.71 -16.88 -11.52
CA LEU A 130 -5.11 -17.49 -10.33
C LEU A 130 -3.68 -17.96 -10.63
N ALA A 131 -3.47 -18.69 -11.73
CA ALA A 131 -2.16 -19.19 -12.13
C ALA A 131 -1.17 -18.05 -12.43
N LEU A 132 -1.64 -16.98 -13.09
CA LEU A 132 -0.83 -15.78 -13.32
C LEU A 132 -0.48 -15.09 -11.99
N THR A 133 -1.43 -14.94 -11.07
CA THR A 133 -1.19 -14.32 -9.75
C THR A 133 -0.20 -15.14 -8.94
N PHE A 134 -0.32 -16.47 -8.97
CA PHE A 134 0.64 -17.37 -8.32
C PHE A 134 2.04 -17.28 -8.94
N SER A 135 2.11 -17.25 -10.27
CA SER A 135 3.39 -17.11 -11.00
C SER A 135 4.02 -15.74 -10.73
N LEU A 136 3.23 -14.68 -10.63
CA LEU A 136 3.68 -13.34 -10.27
C LEU A 136 4.20 -13.30 -8.83
N PHE A 137 3.52 -13.96 -7.89
CA PHE A 137 3.96 -14.08 -6.50
C PHE A 137 5.34 -14.73 -6.39
N LYS A 138 5.56 -15.81 -7.15
CA LYS A 138 6.82 -16.58 -7.13
C LYS A 138 7.96 -15.88 -7.89
N THR A 139 7.70 -15.35 -9.07
CA THR A 139 8.76 -14.87 -9.98
C THR A 139 8.97 -13.37 -9.95
N ARG A 140 7.97 -12.59 -9.51
CA ARG A 140 7.97 -11.12 -9.54
C ARG A 140 8.34 -10.52 -10.91
N LYS A 141 8.06 -11.24 -12.00
CA LYS A 141 8.35 -10.79 -13.36
C LYS A 141 7.33 -9.76 -13.83
N LEU A 142 7.81 -8.62 -14.33
CA LEU A 142 6.98 -7.54 -14.86
C LEU A 142 6.13 -7.98 -16.07
N VAL A 143 6.61 -8.94 -16.86
CA VAL A 143 5.87 -9.50 -18.00
C VAL A 143 4.53 -10.09 -17.56
N ILE A 144 4.47 -10.72 -16.38
CA ILE A 144 3.23 -11.33 -15.89
C ILE A 144 2.20 -10.25 -15.52
N ILE A 145 2.65 -9.11 -14.99
CA ILE A 145 1.79 -7.95 -14.72
C ILE A 145 1.17 -7.43 -16.03
N LEU A 146 1.97 -7.32 -17.09
CA LEU A 146 1.48 -6.90 -18.41
C LEU A 146 0.42 -7.86 -18.95
N ILE A 147 0.65 -9.17 -18.82
CA ILE A 147 -0.32 -10.19 -19.24
C ILE A 147 -1.62 -10.08 -18.42
N GLN A 148 -1.54 -9.87 -17.10
CA GLN A 148 -2.73 -9.67 -16.26
C GLN A 148 -3.51 -8.40 -16.64
N MET A 149 -2.83 -7.29 -16.94
CA MET A 149 -3.49 -6.08 -17.43
C MET A 149 -4.16 -6.32 -18.79
N LEU A 150 -3.47 -7.02 -19.70
CA LEU A 150 -4.00 -7.38 -21.01
C LEU A 150 -5.23 -8.30 -20.90
N LEU A 151 -5.31 -9.14 -19.87
CA LEU A 151 -6.47 -9.99 -19.59
C LEU A 151 -7.63 -9.21 -18.95
N LEU A 152 -7.32 -8.25 -18.06
CA LEU A 152 -8.30 -7.47 -17.30
C LEU A 152 -9.13 -6.53 -18.19
N VAL A 153 -8.49 -5.84 -19.13
CA VAL A 153 -9.17 -4.87 -20.02
C VAL A 153 -10.29 -5.51 -20.86
N PRO A 154 -10.04 -6.56 -21.66
CA PRO A 154 -11.08 -7.19 -22.46
C PRO A 154 -12.15 -7.84 -21.58
N MET A 155 -11.77 -8.42 -20.43
CA MET A 155 -12.75 -8.98 -19.48
C MET A 155 -13.72 -7.90 -18.97
N SER A 156 -13.19 -6.74 -18.60
CA SER A 156 -13.99 -5.61 -18.10
C SER A 156 -14.89 -5.03 -19.20
N LEU A 157 -14.40 -4.97 -20.45
CA LEU A 157 -15.19 -4.54 -21.61
C LEU A 157 -16.33 -5.51 -21.93
N ILE A 158 -16.07 -6.83 -21.92
CA ILE A 158 -17.10 -7.85 -22.17
C ILE A 158 -18.18 -7.79 -21.09
N LEU A 159 -17.79 -7.69 -19.81
CA LEU A 159 -18.74 -7.56 -18.71
C LEU A 159 -19.52 -6.25 -18.79
N GLY A 160 -18.85 -5.13 -19.08
CA GLY A 160 -19.49 -3.82 -19.26
C GLY A 160 -20.49 -3.80 -20.41
N TYR A 161 -20.13 -4.35 -21.57
CA TYR A 161 -21.04 -4.48 -22.71
C TYR A 161 -22.27 -5.33 -22.36
N ARG A 162 -22.06 -6.42 -21.62
CA ARG A 162 -23.14 -7.30 -21.21
C ARG A 162 -24.08 -6.63 -20.21
N LEU A 163 -23.55 -5.88 -19.25
CA LEU A 163 -24.37 -5.09 -18.30
C LEU A 163 -25.15 -3.99 -19.03
N PHE A 164 -24.51 -3.31 -19.97
CA PHE A 164 -25.16 -2.28 -20.79
C PHE A 164 -26.31 -2.83 -21.65
N SER A 165 -26.20 -4.07 -22.11
CA SER A 165 -27.23 -4.71 -22.94
C SER A 165 -28.46 -5.21 -22.14
N GLN A 166 -28.46 -5.10 -20.81
CA GLN A 166 -29.59 -5.53 -19.99
C GLN A 166 -30.72 -4.48 -20.00
N LYS A 167 -31.97 -4.95 -20.11
CA LYS A 167 -33.16 -4.07 -20.21
C LYS A 167 -33.40 -3.19 -18.97
N ILE A 168 -32.94 -3.63 -17.80
CA ILE A 168 -32.99 -2.88 -16.56
C ILE A 168 -31.55 -2.47 -16.29
N PHE A 169 -31.19 -1.23 -16.62
CA PHE A 169 -29.83 -0.73 -16.46
C PHE A 169 -29.58 -0.34 -15.00
N PRO A 170 -28.82 -1.13 -14.22
CA PRO A 170 -28.46 -0.75 -12.87
C PRO A 170 -27.18 0.08 -12.98
N ALA A 171 -27.32 1.41 -13.03
CA ALA A 171 -26.16 2.31 -13.08
C ALA A 171 -25.14 2.03 -11.95
N THR A 172 -25.63 1.56 -10.80
CA THR A 172 -24.85 1.08 -9.67
C THR A 172 -23.89 -0.05 -10.04
N ASP A 173 -24.33 -1.05 -10.81
CA ASP A 173 -23.51 -2.21 -11.17
C ASP A 173 -22.36 -1.81 -12.10
N MET A 174 -22.62 -0.86 -13.01
CA MET A 174 -21.59 -0.30 -13.88
C MET A 174 -20.55 0.49 -13.08
N LEU A 175 -21.00 1.30 -12.12
CA LEU A 175 -20.10 2.05 -11.22
C LEU A 175 -19.23 1.10 -10.39
N VAL A 176 -19.81 0.04 -9.84
CA VAL A 176 -19.07 -1.01 -9.11
C VAL A 176 -18.02 -1.66 -10.02
N LEU A 177 -18.39 -2.02 -11.25
CA LEU A 177 -17.46 -2.61 -12.22
C LEU A 177 -16.29 -1.67 -12.52
N VAL A 178 -16.56 -0.38 -12.75
CA VAL A 178 -15.51 0.62 -13.02
C VAL A 178 -14.58 0.76 -11.82
N ILE A 179 -15.13 0.93 -10.61
CA ILE A 179 -14.31 1.07 -9.39
C ILE A 179 -13.46 -0.17 -9.15
N LEU A 180 -14.03 -1.37 -9.26
CA LEU A 180 -13.29 -2.61 -9.05
C LEU A 180 -12.17 -2.77 -10.09
N THR A 181 -12.46 -2.45 -11.35
CA THR A 181 -11.47 -2.51 -12.43
C THR A 181 -10.32 -1.55 -12.18
N LEU A 182 -10.62 -0.29 -11.84
CA LEU A 182 -9.61 0.72 -11.51
C LEU A 182 -8.79 0.32 -10.28
N LEU A 183 -9.42 -0.27 -9.26
CA LEU A 183 -8.74 -0.76 -8.07
C LEU A 183 -7.75 -1.88 -8.39
N ILE A 184 -8.13 -2.85 -9.22
CA ILE A 184 -7.24 -3.94 -9.66
C ILE A 184 -6.08 -3.38 -10.49
N ILE A 185 -6.36 -2.45 -11.42
CA ILE A 185 -5.32 -1.77 -12.20
C ILE A 185 -4.34 -1.05 -11.27
N TYR A 186 -4.86 -0.30 -10.29
CA TYR A 186 -4.05 0.39 -9.31
C TYR A 186 -3.13 -0.59 -8.56
N PHE A 187 -3.65 -1.72 -8.09
CA PHE A 187 -2.84 -2.73 -7.42
C PHE A 187 -1.74 -3.32 -8.32
N LEU A 188 -2.04 -3.60 -9.58
CA LEU A 188 -1.05 -4.11 -10.53
C LEU A 188 0.05 -3.08 -10.82
N LEU A 189 -0.32 -1.81 -11.01
CA LEU A 189 0.63 -0.71 -11.22
C LEU A 189 1.47 -0.44 -9.97
N TYR A 190 0.87 -0.50 -8.78
CA TYR A 190 1.60 -0.33 -7.54
C TYR A 190 2.58 -1.48 -7.32
N LEU A 191 2.17 -2.72 -7.61
CA LEU A 191 3.07 -3.88 -7.56
C LEU A 191 4.24 -3.75 -8.55
N ARG A 192 3.99 -3.22 -9.76
CA ARG A 192 5.05 -2.87 -10.72
C ARG A 192 6.03 -1.87 -10.13
N LYS A 193 5.54 -0.79 -9.49
CA LYS A 193 6.41 0.19 -8.82
C LYS A 193 7.24 -0.48 -7.73
N LEU A 194 6.62 -1.28 -6.87
CA LEU A 194 7.29 -1.98 -5.76
C LEU A 194 8.34 -3.00 -6.22
N ILE A 195 8.14 -3.65 -7.36
CA ILE A 195 9.14 -4.57 -7.93
C ILE A 195 10.34 -3.81 -8.49
N LEU A 196 10.11 -2.63 -9.09
CA LEU A 196 11.18 -1.76 -9.62
C LEU A 196 11.97 -1.04 -8.53
N THR A 197 11.30 -0.66 -7.44
CA THR A 197 11.86 0.12 -6.31
C THR A 197 12.19 -0.78 -5.12
N LYS A 198 12.56 -2.03 -5.37
CA LYS A 198 12.89 -2.99 -4.30
C LYS A 198 13.96 -2.35 -3.40
N PRO A 199 13.69 -2.12 -2.10
CA PRO A 199 14.71 -1.59 -1.21
C PRO A 199 15.87 -2.59 -1.18
N GLU A 200 17.09 -2.09 -1.33
CA GLU A 200 18.29 -2.90 -1.11
C GLU A 200 18.16 -3.48 0.30
N GLN A 201 18.05 -4.80 0.38
CA GLN A 201 18.24 -5.45 1.66
C GLN A 201 19.70 -5.19 1.99
N GLU A 202 19.96 -4.32 2.97
CA GLU A 202 21.21 -4.38 3.71
C GLU A 202 21.38 -5.85 4.07
N SER A 203 22.38 -6.46 3.44
CA SER A 203 22.70 -7.84 3.63
C SER A 203 23.08 -7.98 5.08
N ASP A 204 22.36 -8.84 5.80
CA ASP A 204 22.71 -9.28 7.14
C ASP A 204 24.22 -9.57 7.17
N GLN A 205 24.92 -8.77 7.97
CA GLN A 205 26.24 -9.08 8.52
C GLN A 205 26.14 -10.29 9.46
#